data_AF-A0A252C6S4-F1
#
_entry.id   AF-A0A252C6S4-F1
#
_cell.length_a   1.000
_cell.length_b   1.000
_cell.length_c   1.000
_cell.angle_alpha   90.00
_cell.angle_beta   90.00
_cell.angle_gamma   90.00
#
_symmetry.space_group_name_H-M   'P 1'
#
loop_
_entity.id
_entity.type
_entity.pdbx_description
1 polymer ?
#
loop_
_entity_poly.entity_id
_entity_poly.type
_entity_poly.pdbx_seq_one_letter_code
_entity_poly.pdbx_strand_id
1 'polypeptide(L)'
;MRRNPSSSRRSRPDAGFTLLEVIVALVIASMALAVMFGAMETGLSGNKQADMSLRAVSVARSQLDAMLTSPRLHPGTNDYVVNGGYRTFVEIRQISTGGGRSVEEKLGLYTVDVTVDWGALHHSVKLSGRSVRPATATE
;
A
#
# COMPACT_ATOMS: atom_id res chain seq x y z
N MET A 1 23.89 -39.94 81.04
CA MET A 1 24.46 -40.32 79.73
C MET A 1 23.44 -39.96 78.64
N ARG A 2 23.63 -38.82 77.96
CA ARG A 2 22.67 -38.23 76.99
C ARG A 2 22.85 -38.88 75.61
N ARG A 3 21.78 -39.37 74.98
CA ARG A 3 21.77 -39.75 73.56
C ARG A 3 21.03 -38.67 72.76
N ASN A 4 21.76 -38.11 71.80
CA ASN A 4 21.34 -37.05 70.89
C ASN A 4 20.41 -37.63 69.82
N PRO A 5 19.25 -37.03 69.50
CA PRO A 5 18.48 -37.43 68.33
C PRO A 5 19.20 -36.93 67.08
N SER A 6 19.65 -37.86 66.24
CA SER A 6 20.15 -37.57 64.90
C SER A 6 19.01 -36.98 64.06
N SER A 7 19.15 -35.70 63.72
CA SER A 7 18.31 -35.03 62.73
C SER A 7 18.45 -35.73 61.38
N SER A 8 17.46 -36.55 61.03
CA SER A 8 17.32 -37.10 59.68
C SER A 8 17.01 -35.94 58.73
N ARG A 9 18.06 -35.47 58.04
CA ARG A 9 17.91 -34.59 56.87
C ARG A 9 17.04 -35.35 55.87
N ARG A 10 15.77 -34.93 55.74
CA ARG A 10 14.92 -35.31 54.61
C ARG A 10 15.63 -34.86 53.34
N SER A 11 16.26 -35.80 52.64
CA SER A 11 16.74 -35.57 51.28
C SER A 11 15.50 -35.26 50.45
N ARG A 12 15.37 -34.02 49.97
CA ARG A 12 14.36 -33.70 48.97
C ARG A 12 14.73 -34.52 47.73
N PRO A 13 13.80 -35.29 47.14
CA PRO A 13 14.10 -35.94 45.88
C PRO A 13 14.38 -34.83 44.85
N ASP A 14 15.57 -34.84 44.27
CA ASP A 14 15.88 -34.05 43.09
C ASP A 14 14.93 -34.52 41.97
N ALA A 15 13.92 -33.70 41.69
CA ALA A 15 12.98 -33.93 40.62
C ALA A 15 13.69 -33.63 39.30
N GLY A 16 14.37 -34.64 38.75
CA GLY A 16 14.90 -34.59 37.39
C GLY A 16 13.76 -34.39 36.39
N PHE A 17 14.01 -33.58 35.36
CA PHE A 17 13.05 -33.37 34.27
C PHE A 17 12.69 -34.70 33.62
N THR A 18 11.38 -34.95 33.47
CA THR A 18 10.92 -36.16 32.78
C THR A 18 11.07 -35.98 31.26
N LEU A 19 11.26 -37.08 30.52
CA LEU A 19 11.29 -37.05 29.05
C LEU A 19 9.98 -36.49 28.48
N LEU A 20 8.86 -36.78 29.15
CA LEU A 20 7.55 -36.22 28.82
C LEU A 20 7.53 -34.69 28.90
N GLU A 21 8.19 -34.11 29.90
CA GLU A 21 8.24 -32.66 30.10
C GLU A 21 9.00 -31.95 28.98
N VAL A 22 10.10 -32.54 28.50
CA VAL A 22 10.85 -32.00 27.36
C VAL A 22 10.01 -32.07 26.08
N ILE A 23 9.28 -33.16 25.87
CA ILE A 23 8.37 -33.29 24.72
C ILE A 23 7.25 -32.26 24.80
N VAL A 24 6.61 -32.11 25.97
CA VAL A 24 5.55 -31.12 26.17
C VAL A 24 6.08 -29.70 25.96
N ALA A 25 7.26 -29.39 26.50
CA ALA A 25 7.91 -28.10 26.29
C ALA A 25 8.21 -27.84 24.80
N LEU A 26 8.69 -28.85 24.08
CA LEU A 26 8.93 -28.75 22.64
C LEU A 26 7.64 -28.51 21.86
N VAL A 27 6.56 -29.25 22.19
CA VAL A 27 5.24 -29.06 21.56
C VAL A 27 4.72 -27.64 21.79
N ILE A 28 4.78 -27.15 23.02
CA ILE A 28 4.36 -25.78 23.35
C ILE A 28 5.23 -24.75 22.60
N ALA A 29 6.55 -24.95 22.56
CA ALA A 29 7.46 -24.08 21.82
C ALA A 29 7.15 -24.07 20.31
N SER A 30 6.91 -25.23 19.70
CA SER A 30 6.52 -25.32 18.29
C SER A 30 5.19 -24.61 18.01
N MET A 31 4.19 -24.73 18.89
CA MET A 31 2.93 -24.01 18.76
C MET A 31 3.13 -22.50 18.86
N ALA A 32 3.93 -22.03 19.81
CA ALA A 32 4.27 -20.62 19.96
C ALA A 32 4.98 -20.06 18.72
N LEU A 33 5.94 -20.83 18.18
CA LEU A 33 6.64 -20.47 16.93
C LEU A 33 5.69 -20.40 15.74
N ALA A 34 4.76 -21.35 15.60
CA ALA A 34 3.77 -21.33 14.51
C ALA A 34 2.90 -20.07 14.54
N VAL A 35 2.45 -19.67 15.73
CA VAL A 35 1.69 -18.41 15.91
C VAL A 35 2.54 -17.19 15.57
N MET A 36 3.80 -17.17 16.01
CA MET A 36 4.73 -16.08 15.72
C MET A 36 5.01 -15.94 14.21
N PHE A 37 5.25 -17.05 13.51
CA PHE A 37 5.45 -17.05 12.05
C PHE A 37 4.19 -16.59 11.31
N GLY A 38 3.01 -17.08 11.69
CA GLY A 38 1.75 -16.62 11.11
C GLY A 38 1.57 -15.11 11.24
N ALA A 39 1.86 -14.55 12.43
CA ALA A 39 1.80 -13.11 12.66
C ALA A 39 2.79 -12.33 11.77
N MET A 40 4.01 -12.84 11.58
CA MET A 40 5.01 -12.23 10.69
C MET A 40 4.55 -12.21 9.23
N GLU A 41 3.96 -13.30 8.73
CA GLU A 41 3.45 -13.37 7.35
C GLU A 41 2.32 -12.35 7.11
N THR A 42 1.39 -12.22 8.06
CA THR A 42 0.37 -11.16 8.01
C THR A 42 0.97 -9.76 8.05
N GLY A 43 2.01 -9.53 8.85
CA GLY A 43 2.70 -8.24 8.89
C GLY A 43 3.40 -7.90 7.58
N LEU A 44 4.11 -8.87 7.00
CA LEU A 44 4.84 -8.69 5.73
C LEU A 44 3.89 -8.49 4.53
N SER A 45 2.77 -9.19 4.49
CA SER A 45 1.76 -9.01 3.43
C SER A 45 1.07 -7.65 3.52
N GLY A 46 0.75 -7.18 4.74
CA GLY A 46 0.23 -5.83 4.97
C GLY A 46 1.18 -4.73 4.48
N ASN A 47 2.47 -4.83 4.80
CA ASN A 47 3.48 -3.85 4.33
C ASN A 47 3.57 -3.81 2.79
N LYS A 48 3.58 -4.97 2.12
CA LYS A 48 3.61 -5.02 0.65
C LYS A 48 2.40 -4.32 0.02
N GLN A 49 1.21 -4.49 0.60
CA GLN A 49 0.00 -3.84 0.10
C GLN A 49 0.05 -2.31 0.31
N ALA A 50 0.54 -1.86 1.46
CA ALA A 50 0.75 -0.44 1.73
C ALA A 50 1.76 0.18 0.75
N ASP A 51 2.89 -0.49 0.52
CA ASP A 51 3.92 -0.05 -0.43
C ASP A 51 3.38 0.06 -1.86
N MET A 52 2.59 -0.91 -2.34
CA MET A 52 1.94 -0.84 -3.65
C MET A 52 0.99 0.35 -3.76
N SER A 53 0.22 0.60 -2.70
CA SER A 53 -0.74 1.72 -2.68
C SER A 53 -0.03 3.07 -2.70
N LEU A 54 1.05 3.23 -1.92
CA LEU A 54 1.87 4.45 -1.93
C LEU A 54 2.52 4.68 -3.31
N ARG A 55 3.01 3.60 -3.95
CA ARG A 55 3.53 3.68 -5.33
C ARG A 55 2.46 4.07 -6.34
N ALA A 56 1.25 3.50 -6.25
CA ALA A 56 0.14 3.86 -7.14
C ALA A 56 -0.19 5.35 -7.05
N VAL A 57 -0.27 5.90 -5.83
CA VAL A 57 -0.49 7.34 -5.59
C VAL A 57 0.65 8.17 -6.17
N SER A 58 1.90 7.76 -5.97
CA SER A 58 3.07 8.46 -6.53
C SER A 58 3.06 8.47 -8.06
N VAL A 59 2.69 7.36 -8.70
CA VAL A 59 2.56 7.25 -10.15
C VAL A 59 1.44 8.15 -10.65
N ALA A 60 0.25 8.07 -10.04
CA ALA A 60 -0.90 8.92 -10.39
C ALA A 60 -0.53 10.41 -10.27
N ARG A 61 0.17 10.78 -9.20
CA ARG A 61 0.57 12.16 -8.94
C ARG A 61 1.60 12.66 -9.95
N SER A 62 2.62 11.86 -10.22
CA SER A 62 3.66 12.19 -11.19
C SER A 62 3.07 12.40 -12.59
N GLN A 63 2.14 11.54 -13.01
CA GLN A 63 1.46 11.71 -14.29
C GLN A 63 0.54 12.92 -14.33
N LEU A 64 -0.22 13.16 -13.25
CA LEU A 64 -1.06 14.35 -13.15
C LEU A 64 -0.23 15.63 -13.27
N ASP A 65 0.86 15.73 -12.51
CA ASP A 65 1.73 16.90 -12.54
C ASP A 65 2.40 17.08 -13.93
N ALA A 66 2.80 15.98 -14.58
CA ALA A 66 3.33 16.02 -15.95
C ALA A 66 2.30 16.55 -16.96
N MET A 67 1.04 16.10 -16.88
CA MET A 67 -0.04 16.58 -17.73
C MET A 67 -0.36 18.06 -17.47
N LEU A 68 -0.43 18.47 -16.21
CA LEU A 68 -0.72 19.85 -15.83
C LEU A 68 0.39 20.84 -16.24
N THR A 69 1.63 20.37 -16.38
CA THR A 69 2.77 21.17 -16.85
C THR A 69 2.72 21.42 -18.36
N SER A 70 1.93 20.66 -19.11
CA SER A 70 1.81 20.86 -20.56
C SER A 70 1.26 22.26 -20.89
N PRO A 71 1.91 23.01 -21.82
CA PRO A 71 1.43 24.33 -22.25
C PRO A 71 0.08 24.28 -22.97
N ARG A 72 -0.25 23.14 -23.60
CA ARG A 72 -1.53 22.88 -24.26
C ARG A 72 -2.08 21.54 -23.81
N LEU A 73 -3.37 21.55 -23.47
CA LEU A 73 -4.12 20.34 -23.12
C LEU A 73 -5.04 20.03 -24.28
N HIS A 74 -4.99 18.78 -24.74
CA HIS A 74 -5.91 18.27 -25.74
C HIS A 74 -6.92 17.37 -25.03
N PRO A 75 -8.22 17.64 -25.17
CA PRO A 75 -9.25 16.74 -24.67
C PRO A 75 -9.08 15.34 -25.26
N GLY A 76 -9.32 14.33 -24.45
CA GLY A 76 -9.17 12.94 -24.87
C GLY A 76 -8.86 12.01 -23.71
N THR A 77 -8.70 10.75 -24.07
CA THR A 77 -8.50 9.66 -23.13
C THR A 77 -7.30 8.83 -23.57
N ASN A 78 -6.39 8.55 -22.64
CA ASN A 78 -5.22 7.74 -22.90
C ASN A 78 -5.09 6.63 -21.86
N ASP A 79 -4.77 5.41 -22.30
CA ASP A 79 -4.42 4.28 -21.42
C ASP A 79 -2.93 3.97 -21.59
N TYR A 80 -2.23 3.82 -20.47
CA TYR A 80 -0.81 3.53 -20.39
C TYR A 80 -0.57 2.36 -19.43
N VAL A 81 0.32 1.45 -19.82
CA VAL A 81 0.87 0.47 -18.87
C VAL A 81 2.20 0.99 -18.37
N VAL A 82 2.28 1.22 -17.05
CA VAL A 82 3.51 1.61 -16.38
C VAL A 82 4.20 0.35 -15.87
N ASN A 83 5.53 0.33 -15.98
CA ASN A 83 6.36 -0.75 -15.46
C ASN A 83 5.99 -1.10 -14.01
N GLY A 84 5.89 -2.39 -13.70
CA GLY A 84 5.52 -2.86 -12.36
C GLY A 84 4.05 -3.21 -12.16
N GLY A 85 3.26 -3.34 -13.23
CA GLY A 85 1.89 -3.84 -13.18
C GLY A 85 0.84 -2.78 -12.83
N TYR A 86 1.17 -1.51 -12.98
CA TYR A 86 0.23 -0.40 -12.82
C TYR A 86 -0.34 -0.03 -14.18
N ARG A 87 -1.66 -0.07 -14.32
CA ARG A 87 -2.36 0.45 -15.50
C ARG A 87 -2.84 1.86 -15.17
N THR A 88 -2.63 2.81 -16.07
CA THR A 88 -3.04 4.19 -15.86
C THR A 88 -3.96 4.66 -16.96
N PHE A 89 -5.11 5.19 -16.58
CA PHE A 89 -6.08 5.79 -17.46
C PHE A 89 -6.16 7.30 -17.18
N VAL A 90 -5.88 8.10 -18.21
CA VAL A 90 -5.90 9.56 -18.14
C VAL A 90 -7.06 10.07 -18.99
N GLU A 91 -7.87 10.94 -18.42
CA GLU A 91 -8.99 11.58 -19.11
C GLU A 91 -8.89 13.10 -18.98
N ILE A 92 -8.86 13.79 -20.11
CA ILE A 92 -8.77 15.25 -20.19
C ILE A 92 -10.08 15.76 -20.79
N ARG A 93 -10.79 16.61 -20.06
CA ARG A 93 -12.04 17.24 -20.52
C ARG A 93 -11.94 18.76 -20.47
N GLN A 94 -12.30 19.43 -21.57
CA GLN A 94 -12.57 20.87 -21.57
C GLN A 94 -14.01 21.07 -21.07
N ILE A 95 -14.15 21.64 -19.88
CA ILE A 95 -15.45 21.77 -19.19
C ILE A 95 -16.08 23.15 -19.35
N SER A 96 -15.31 24.14 -19.77
CA SER A 96 -15.81 25.47 -20.07
C SER A 96 -14.85 26.20 -21.00
N THR A 97 -15.39 27.13 -21.77
CA THR A 97 -14.64 28.07 -22.60
C THR A 97 -15.12 29.47 -22.25
N GLY A 98 -14.19 30.38 -22.01
CA GLY A 98 -14.47 31.80 -21.75
C GLY A 98 -13.32 32.67 -22.24
N GLY A 99 -13.48 33.99 -22.21
CA GLY A 99 -12.47 34.92 -22.74
C GLY A 99 -12.88 35.56 -24.08
N GLY A 100 -11.94 36.27 -24.69
CA GLY A 100 -12.17 37.36 -25.66
C GLY A 100 -12.86 36.99 -26.98
N ARG A 101 -12.84 37.94 -27.92
CA ARG A 101 -13.60 37.83 -29.19
C ARG A 101 -12.86 37.00 -30.24
N SER A 102 -11.53 36.89 -30.13
CA SER A 102 -10.69 36.08 -31.03
C SER A 102 -10.42 34.69 -30.47
N VAL A 103 -10.17 33.71 -31.35
CA VAL A 103 -9.83 32.32 -30.98
C VAL A 103 -8.57 32.26 -30.09
N GLU A 104 -7.61 33.16 -30.31
CA GLU A 104 -6.38 33.26 -29.51
C GLU A 104 -6.60 33.84 -28.10
N GLU A 105 -7.72 34.52 -27.86
CA GLU A 105 -8.10 35.06 -26.54
C GLU A 105 -9.02 34.13 -25.76
N LYS A 106 -9.46 33.01 -26.37
CA LYS A 106 -10.32 32.03 -25.71
C LYS A 106 -9.49 31.16 -24.78
N LEU A 107 -9.90 31.13 -23.52
CA LEU A 107 -9.37 30.27 -22.48
C LEU A 107 -10.35 29.11 -22.24
N GLY A 108 -9.81 27.90 -22.24
CA GLY A 108 -10.50 26.69 -21.84
C GLY A 108 -10.16 26.35 -20.38
N LEU A 109 -11.19 26.01 -19.59
CA LEU A 109 -11.01 25.34 -18.31
C LEU A 109 -11.00 23.84 -18.55
N TYR A 110 -9.92 23.18 -18.17
CA TYR A 110 -9.72 21.74 -18.33
C TYR A 110 -9.75 21.04 -16.98
N THR A 111 -10.29 19.83 -16.97
CA THR A 111 -10.13 18.85 -15.90
C THR A 111 -9.27 17.72 -16.43
N VAL A 112 -8.29 17.30 -15.63
CA VAL A 112 -7.43 16.15 -15.90
C VAL A 112 -7.67 15.14 -14.79
N ASP A 113 -8.22 13.99 -15.15
CA ASP A 113 -8.48 12.87 -14.26
C ASP A 113 -7.45 11.76 -14.55
N VAL A 114 -6.70 11.31 -13.54
CA VAL A 114 -5.73 10.22 -13.64
C VAL A 114 -6.16 9.10 -12.72
N THR A 115 -6.43 7.92 -13.28
CA THR A 115 -6.82 6.72 -12.54
C THR A 115 -5.74 5.67 -12.70
N VAL A 116 -5.20 5.16 -11.59
CA VAL A 116 -4.18 4.09 -11.58
C VAL A 116 -4.76 2.85 -10.95
N ASP A 117 -4.72 1.74 -11.67
CA ASP A 117 -5.17 0.42 -11.24
C ASP A 117 -3.97 -0.49 -10.95
N TRP A 118 -4.05 -1.30 -9.89
CA TRP A 118 -3.02 -2.27 -9.52
C TRP A 118 -3.58 -3.49 -8.78
N GLY A 119 -2.77 -4.55 -8.74
CA GLY A 119 -3.05 -5.78 -8.00
C GLY A 119 -4.13 -6.66 -8.63
N ALA A 120 -4.24 -7.91 -8.16
CA ALA A 120 -5.19 -8.89 -8.67
C ALA A 120 -6.65 -8.57 -8.26
N LEU A 121 -6.84 -7.80 -7.20
CA LEU A 121 -8.16 -7.40 -6.68
C LEU A 121 -8.68 -6.08 -7.28
N HIS A 122 -8.06 -5.60 -8.38
CA HIS A 122 -8.44 -4.36 -9.06
C HIS A 122 -8.52 -3.15 -8.11
N HIS A 123 -7.48 -2.93 -7.31
CA HIS A 123 -7.39 -1.70 -6.53
C HIS A 123 -7.16 -0.52 -7.46
N SER A 124 -7.80 0.60 -7.17
CA SER A 124 -7.67 1.82 -7.98
C SER A 124 -7.53 3.06 -7.13
N VAL A 125 -6.82 4.05 -7.68
CA VAL A 125 -6.72 5.39 -7.10
C VAL A 125 -6.95 6.41 -8.21
N LYS A 126 -7.81 7.39 -7.93
CA LYS A 126 -8.11 8.48 -8.86
C LYS A 126 -7.65 9.80 -8.28
N LEU A 127 -6.88 10.56 -9.05
CA LEU A 127 -6.50 11.94 -8.75
C LEU A 127 -7.05 12.86 -9.85
N SER A 128 -7.54 14.03 -9.44
CA SER A 128 -8.11 15.02 -10.34
C SER A 128 -7.39 16.35 -10.19
N GLY A 129 -7.08 16.99 -11.32
CA GLY A 129 -6.51 18.33 -11.39
C GLY A 129 -7.33 19.22 -12.31
N ARG A 130 -7.19 20.53 -12.13
CA ARG A 130 -7.85 21.54 -12.96
C ARG A 130 -6.84 22.57 -13.40
N SER A 131 -6.95 23.00 -14.66
CA SER A 131 -6.03 23.99 -15.22
C SER A 131 -6.73 24.84 -16.26
N VAL A 132 -6.31 26.11 -16.37
CA VAL A 132 -6.76 27.02 -17.43
C VAL A 132 -5.66 27.09 -18.47
N ARG A 133 -6.04 26.86 -19.73
CA ARG A 133 -5.14 26.84 -20.90
C ARG A 133 -5.86 27.47 -22.09
N PRO A 134 -5.17 27.80 -23.19
CA PRO A 134 -5.85 28.20 -24.42
C PRO A 134 -6.92 27.16 -24.80
N ALA A 135 -8.08 27.64 -25.25
CA ALA A 135 -9.17 26.78 -25.66
C ALA A 135 -8.78 26.00 -26.93
N THR A 136 -9.03 24.69 -26.95
CA THR A 136 -9.01 23.94 -28.20
C THR A 136 -10.29 24.25 -28.96
N ALA A 137 -10.17 24.53 -30.27
CA ALA A 137 -11.33 24.67 -31.13
C ALA A 137 -12.05 23.32 -31.17
N THR A 138 -13.28 23.29 -30.70
CA THR A 138 -14.17 22.15 -30.88
C THR A 138 -14.59 22.18 -32.34
N GLU A 139 -14.12 21.23 -33.14
CA GLU A 139 -14.59 21.01 -34.52
C GLU A 139 -16.09 20.66 -34.53
#